data_AF-A0AA37H0I1-F1
#
_entry.id   AF-A0AA37H0I1-F1
#
_cell.length_a   1.000
_cell.length_b   1.000
_cell.length_c   1.000
_cell.angle_alpha   90.00
_cell.angle_beta   90.00
_cell.angle_gamma   90.00
#
_symmetry.space_group_name_H-M   'P 1'
#
loop_
_entity.id
_entity.type
_entity.pdbx_description
1 polymer ?
#
loop_
_entity_poly.entity_id
_entity_poly.type
_entity_poly.pdbx_seq_one_letter_code
_entity_poly.pdbx_strand_id
1 'polypeptide(L)'
;MTGQTADLGKYIAEHHIDCPRSTTSIGHCRIFGKENRPLLKRGQKNRVLLYPGCFNPPHLGHYNILRRAFEGSQDINVIAAIVLLLDDDSLEAKCEAKGQSLVLSRSERACLWRSDARVLPQWWIYDGSVRDWYWLREDLENAIAIDGFDFQFASVLGPDHISRFGSYLGWNWSCHETITSDAGRRSDLVKADGSLYTLPDGFTP
;
A
#
# COMPACT_ATOMS: atom_id res chain seq x y z
N MET A 1 -10.68 -10.01 29.70
CA MET A 1 -10.27 -10.28 28.30
C MET A 1 -10.64 -9.14 27.35
N THR A 2 -11.04 -7.96 27.85
CA THR A 2 -11.15 -6.72 27.09
C THR A 2 -9.74 -6.18 26.79
N GLY A 3 -9.46 -5.80 25.54
CA GLY A 3 -8.23 -5.10 25.15
C GLY A 3 -7.15 -5.89 24.40
N GLN A 4 -7.37 -7.15 23.99
CA GLN A 4 -6.40 -7.89 23.17
C GLN A 4 -6.41 -7.48 21.69
N THR A 5 -7.51 -6.92 21.20
CA THR A 5 -7.67 -6.52 19.81
C THR A 5 -8.29 -5.13 19.68
N ALA A 6 -7.99 -4.43 18.60
CA ALA A 6 -8.62 -3.14 18.25
C ALA A 6 -8.89 -3.04 16.74
N ASP A 7 -9.87 -2.23 16.36
CA ASP A 7 -10.26 -2.03 14.96
C ASP A 7 -9.35 -1.00 14.29
N LEU A 8 -8.52 -1.42 13.34
CA LEU A 8 -7.59 -0.52 12.63
C LEU A 8 -8.34 0.60 11.91
N GLY A 9 -9.52 0.30 11.37
CA GLY A 9 -10.33 1.29 10.65
C GLY A 9 -10.77 2.46 11.54
N LYS A 10 -10.94 2.22 12.85
CA LYS A 10 -11.26 3.29 13.81
C LYS A 10 -10.11 4.25 14.02
N TYR A 11 -8.89 3.74 14.24
CA TYR A 11 -7.71 4.61 14.34
C TYR A 11 -7.55 5.46 13.08
N ILE A 12 -7.66 4.86 11.90
CA ILE A 12 -7.57 5.63 10.65
C ILE A 12 -8.67 6.70 10.59
N ALA A 13 -9.91 6.38 10.95
CA ALA A 13 -11.02 7.33 10.90
C ALA A 13 -10.87 8.50 11.88
N GLU A 14 -10.30 8.27 13.07
CA GLU A 14 -10.06 9.29 14.09
C GLU A 14 -8.97 10.28 13.68
N HIS A 15 -7.97 9.82 12.92
CA HIS A 15 -6.84 10.64 12.49
C HIS A 15 -6.97 11.18 11.05
N HIS A 16 -7.92 10.68 10.26
CA HIS A 16 -8.22 11.15 8.91
C HIS A 16 -9.30 12.25 8.93
N ILE A 17 -8.91 13.44 9.38
CA ILE A 17 -9.83 14.55 9.73
C ILE A 17 -10.44 15.23 8.49
N ASP A 18 -9.70 15.34 7.39
CA ASP A 18 -10.14 16.01 6.17
C ASP A 18 -10.58 14.99 5.11
N CYS A 19 -11.79 14.44 5.25
CA CYS A 19 -12.47 13.83 4.10
C CYS A 19 -13.06 14.98 3.26
N PRO A 20 -12.49 15.37 2.09
CA PRO A 20 -13.06 16.45 1.27
C PRO A 20 -14.52 16.12 0.96
N ARG A 21 -15.37 17.07 1.34
CA ARG A 21 -16.84 16.99 1.42
C ARG A 21 -17.51 16.30 0.22
N SER A 22 -18.07 15.12 0.50
CA SER A 22 -19.50 14.80 0.37
C SER A 22 -20.28 15.02 -0.94
N THR A 23 -19.68 15.31 -2.09
CA THR A 23 -20.50 15.76 -3.24
C THR A 23 -20.77 14.77 -4.37
N THR A 24 -20.04 13.66 -4.54
CA THR A 24 -20.34 12.77 -5.69
C THR A 24 -20.07 11.26 -5.57
N SER A 25 -19.51 10.71 -4.48
CA SER A 25 -19.33 9.24 -4.41
C SER A 25 -19.61 8.62 -3.05
N ILE A 26 -20.40 7.54 -3.07
CA ILE A 26 -20.87 6.76 -1.91
C ILE A 26 -19.72 6.01 -1.19
N GLY A 27 -18.47 6.14 -1.65
CA GLY A 27 -17.33 5.35 -1.15
C GLY A 27 -16.11 6.14 -0.66
N HIS A 28 -16.07 7.47 -0.78
CA HIS A 28 -14.86 8.26 -0.54
C HIS A 28 -14.28 8.08 0.87
N CYS A 29 -15.13 8.05 1.90
CA CYS A 29 -14.66 7.89 3.29
C CYS A 29 -14.78 6.43 3.80
N ARG A 30 -14.99 5.44 2.93
CA ARG A 30 -15.12 4.03 3.36
C ARG A 30 -13.74 3.43 3.64
N ILE A 31 -13.28 3.62 4.87
CA ILE A 31 -12.09 2.94 5.40
C ILE A 31 -12.45 1.48 5.65
N PHE A 32 -11.96 0.61 4.76
CA PHE A 32 -12.25 -0.82 4.70
C PHE A 32 -13.74 -1.17 4.55
N GLY A 33 -14.01 -2.36 3.99
CA GLY A 33 -15.33 -2.95 3.98
C GLY A 33 -15.77 -3.33 5.39
N LYS A 34 -17.09 -3.47 5.58
CA LYS A 34 -17.66 -3.88 6.88
C LYS A 34 -17.39 -5.36 7.19
N GLU A 35 -17.15 -6.14 6.16
CA GLU A 35 -16.80 -7.56 6.20
C GLU A 35 -15.29 -7.71 6.40
N ASN A 36 -14.88 -8.63 7.26
CA ASN A 36 -13.48 -8.93 7.54
C ASN A 36 -12.66 -7.68 7.93
N ARG A 37 -13.19 -6.88 8.86
CA ARG A 37 -12.53 -5.69 9.37
C ARG A 37 -11.11 -6.03 9.87
N PRO A 38 -10.08 -5.31 9.43
CA PRO A 38 -8.73 -5.51 9.93
C PRO A 38 -8.65 -5.22 11.43
N LEU A 39 -8.27 -6.24 12.21
CA LEU A 39 -8.10 -6.14 13.64
C LEU A 39 -6.62 -6.18 14.01
N LEU A 40 -6.17 -5.16 14.74
CA LEU A 40 -4.92 -5.17 15.48
C LEU A 40 -5.01 -6.21 16.60
N LYS A 41 -3.90 -6.91 16.87
CA LYS A 41 -3.80 -7.89 17.97
C LYS A 41 -2.52 -7.66 18.76
N ARG A 42 -2.60 -7.72 20.09
CA ARG A 42 -1.41 -7.69 20.96
C ARG A 42 -0.65 -9.00 20.93
N GLY A 43 0.63 -8.94 21.29
CA GLY A 43 1.51 -10.12 21.34
C GLY A 43 1.99 -10.59 19.97
N GLN A 44 1.62 -9.87 18.90
CA GLN A 44 2.14 -10.06 17.56
C GLN A 44 2.37 -8.70 16.90
N LYS A 45 3.27 -8.67 15.93
CA LYS A 45 3.41 -7.53 15.03
C LYS A 45 2.24 -7.48 14.06
N ASN A 46 1.63 -6.32 13.89
CA ASN A 46 0.54 -6.06 12.95
C ASN A 46 1.09 -5.30 11.76
N ARG A 47 0.88 -5.80 10.54
CA ARG A 47 1.40 -5.16 9.32
C ARG A 47 0.30 -4.67 8.41
N VAL A 48 0.53 -3.52 7.80
CA VAL A 48 -0.31 -2.98 6.73
C VAL A 48 0.55 -2.73 5.50
N LEU A 49 0.06 -3.19 4.36
CA LEU A 49 0.73 -2.91 3.09
C LEU A 49 0.48 -1.47 2.67
N LEU A 50 1.53 -0.74 2.32
CA LEU A 50 1.43 0.53 1.62
C LEU A 50 1.79 0.31 0.15
N TYR A 51 0.86 0.55 -0.76
CA TYR A 51 1.07 0.41 -2.20
C TYR A 51 1.01 1.76 -2.91
N PRO A 52 2.13 2.50 -2.98
CA PRO A 52 2.20 3.78 -3.64
C PRO A 52 2.35 3.62 -5.16
N GLY A 53 1.68 4.47 -5.92
CA GLY A 53 1.84 4.45 -7.37
C GLY A 53 1.06 5.50 -8.12
N CYS A 54 1.49 5.74 -9.37
CA CYS A 54 0.78 6.62 -10.29
C CYS A 54 -0.61 6.06 -10.63
N PHE A 55 -0.70 4.77 -10.95
CA PHE A 55 -1.94 4.09 -11.35
C PHE A 55 -2.75 4.86 -12.41
N ASN A 56 -2.14 5.16 -13.56
CA ASN A 56 -2.71 6.01 -14.60
C ASN A 56 -2.92 5.26 -15.93
N PRO A 57 -4.04 4.54 -16.13
CA PRO A 57 -5.03 4.13 -15.12
C PRO A 57 -4.56 2.91 -14.29
N PRO A 58 -5.25 2.55 -13.18
CA PRO A 58 -5.08 1.23 -12.59
C PRO A 58 -5.44 0.13 -13.60
N HIS A 59 -4.76 -1.00 -13.53
CA HIS A 59 -4.90 -2.09 -14.49
C HIS A 59 -4.60 -3.44 -13.84
N LEU A 60 -4.92 -4.56 -14.50
CA LEU A 60 -4.83 -5.91 -13.94
C LEU A 60 -3.47 -6.23 -13.28
N GLY A 61 -2.35 -5.79 -13.87
CA GLY A 61 -1.03 -5.97 -13.27
C GLY A 61 -0.89 -5.35 -11.87
N HIS A 62 -1.43 -4.15 -11.62
CA HIS A 62 -1.40 -3.50 -10.30
C HIS A 62 -2.22 -4.31 -9.28
N TYR A 63 -3.42 -4.76 -9.67
CA TYR A 63 -4.26 -5.60 -8.83
C TYR A 63 -3.58 -6.92 -8.48
N ASN A 64 -2.95 -7.58 -9.45
CA ASN A 64 -2.28 -8.84 -9.23
C ASN A 64 -1.10 -8.71 -8.28
N ILE A 65 -0.30 -7.63 -8.39
CA ILE A 65 0.81 -7.37 -7.46
C ILE A 65 0.29 -7.22 -6.04
N LEU A 66 -0.67 -6.31 -5.81
CA LEU A 66 -1.19 -6.08 -4.47
C LEU A 66 -1.88 -7.32 -3.90
N ARG A 67 -2.64 -8.05 -4.74
CA ARG A 67 -3.32 -9.28 -4.34
C ARG A 67 -2.33 -10.34 -3.90
N ARG A 68 -1.28 -10.60 -4.68
CA ARG A 68 -0.28 -11.62 -4.34
C ARG A 68 0.53 -11.23 -3.11
N ALA A 69 0.89 -9.96 -2.97
CA ALA A 69 1.53 -9.46 -1.76
C ALA A 69 0.62 -9.63 -0.53
N PHE A 70 -0.66 -9.28 -0.64
CA PHE A 70 -1.62 -9.37 0.46
C PHE A 70 -1.92 -10.81 0.88
N GLU A 71 -2.25 -11.68 -0.08
CA GLU A 71 -2.55 -13.09 0.17
C GLU A 71 -1.30 -13.87 0.61
N GLY A 72 -0.13 -13.53 0.07
CA GLY A 72 1.14 -14.23 0.31
C GLY A 72 1.90 -13.79 1.56
N SER A 73 1.44 -12.76 2.27
CA SER A 73 2.13 -12.21 3.47
C SER A 73 1.29 -12.31 4.74
N GLN A 74 0.33 -13.23 4.77
CA GLN A 74 -0.50 -13.49 5.96
C GLN A 74 0.29 -14.13 7.11
N ASP A 75 1.35 -14.88 6.79
CA ASP A 75 2.28 -15.50 7.73
C ASP A 75 3.08 -14.48 8.57
N ILE A 76 3.31 -13.29 8.02
CA ILE A 76 3.93 -12.16 8.73
C ILE A 76 2.90 -11.17 9.30
N ASN A 77 1.63 -11.59 9.44
CA ASN A 77 0.53 -10.83 10.03
C ASN A 77 0.17 -9.54 9.27
N VAL A 78 0.18 -9.57 7.94
CA VAL A 78 -0.44 -8.50 7.13
C VAL A 78 -1.96 -8.56 7.26
N ILE A 79 -2.58 -7.49 7.76
CA ILE A 79 -4.02 -7.44 8.04
C ILE A 79 -4.82 -6.54 7.10
N ALA A 80 -4.16 -5.58 6.44
CA ALA A 80 -4.79 -4.64 5.52
C ALA A 80 -3.83 -4.14 4.44
N ALA A 81 -4.35 -3.42 3.45
CA ALA A 81 -3.57 -2.68 2.49
C ALA A 81 -4.12 -1.26 2.29
N ILE A 82 -3.23 -0.33 1.96
CA ILE A 82 -3.54 1.05 1.62
C ILE A 82 -2.95 1.33 0.24
N VAL A 83 -3.78 1.70 -0.72
CA VAL A 83 -3.34 2.17 -2.03
C VAL A 83 -3.16 3.68 -1.94
N LEU A 84 -1.91 4.14 -2.05
CA LEU A 84 -1.55 5.56 -2.03
C LEU A 84 -1.38 6.05 -3.47
N LEU A 85 -2.26 6.95 -3.89
CA LEU A 85 -2.20 7.56 -5.21
C LEU A 85 -1.19 8.71 -5.19
N LEU A 86 -0.17 8.66 -6.04
CA LEU A 86 0.78 9.78 -6.18
C LEU A 86 0.07 11.04 -6.66
N ASP A 87 0.60 12.20 -6.27
CA ASP A 87 0.06 13.51 -6.65
C ASP A 87 0.15 13.77 -8.15
N ASP A 88 -0.78 14.58 -8.67
CA ASP A 88 -0.94 14.81 -10.11
C ASP A 88 0.32 15.44 -10.73
N ASP A 89 0.97 16.40 -10.06
CA ASP A 89 2.24 16.99 -10.51
C ASP A 89 3.35 15.94 -10.71
N SER A 90 3.42 14.93 -9.84
CA SER A 90 4.39 13.83 -9.98
C SER A 90 4.06 12.92 -11.16
N LEU A 91 2.77 12.75 -11.46
CA LEU A 91 2.30 12.00 -12.63
C LEU A 91 2.58 12.77 -13.92
N GLU A 92 2.29 14.07 -13.96
CA GLU A 92 2.53 14.96 -15.08
C GLU A 92 4.01 14.95 -15.48
N ALA A 93 4.91 15.21 -14.53
CA ALA A 93 6.36 15.18 -14.79
C ALA A 93 6.83 13.82 -15.35
N LYS A 94 6.23 12.71 -14.89
CA LYS A 94 6.54 11.36 -15.38
C LYS A 94 5.97 11.12 -16.79
N CYS A 95 4.78 11.62 -17.08
CA CYS A 95 4.15 11.50 -18.39
C CYS A 95 4.90 12.33 -19.44
N GLU A 96 5.29 13.57 -19.10
CA GLU A 96 6.14 14.43 -19.93
C GLU A 96 7.46 13.73 -20.28
N ALA A 97 8.17 13.19 -19.30
CA ALA A 97 9.42 12.46 -19.50
C ALA A 97 9.28 11.23 -20.42
N LYS A 98 8.06 10.68 -20.57
CA LYS A 98 7.75 9.50 -21.38
C LYS A 98 7.02 9.82 -22.69
N GLY A 99 6.74 11.09 -22.98
CA GLY A 99 5.93 11.51 -24.13
C GLY A 99 4.50 10.96 -24.09
N GLN A 100 3.93 10.76 -22.90
CA GLN A 100 2.57 10.26 -22.70
C GLN A 100 1.60 11.43 -22.48
N SER A 101 0.39 11.35 -23.04
CA SER A 101 -0.60 12.44 -22.99
C SER A 101 -1.78 12.20 -22.04
N LEU A 102 -2.05 10.95 -21.65
CA LEU A 102 -3.12 10.66 -20.70
C LEU A 102 -2.63 10.98 -19.29
N VAL A 103 -3.28 11.92 -18.62
CA VAL A 103 -3.07 12.25 -17.20
C VAL A 103 -4.43 12.24 -16.52
N LEU A 104 -4.75 11.14 -15.84
CA LEU A 104 -5.94 11.08 -14.98
C LEU A 104 -5.64 11.73 -13.64
N SER A 105 -6.53 12.60 -13.20
CA SER A 105 -6.45 13.23 -11.88
C SER A 105 -6.50 12.17 -10.77
N ARG A 106 -6.02 12.55 -9.58
CA ARG A 106 -6.03 11.65 -8.41
C ARG A 106 -7.42 11.13 -8.08
N SER A 107 -8.44 11.97 -8.22
CA SER A 107 -9.83 11.60 -7.98
C SER A 107 -10.36 10.58 -9.00
N GLU A 108 -10.04 10.73 -10.28
CA GLU A 108 -10.40 9.77 -11.33
C GLU A 108 -9.71 8.42 -11.10
N ARG A 109 -8.43 8.44 -10.75
CA ARG A 109 -7.67 7.22 -10.42
C ARG A 109 -8.22 6.51 -9.19
N ALA A 110 -8.61 7.26 -8.15
CA ALA A 110 -9.29 6.71 -6.97
C ALA A 110 -10.64 6.09 -7.33
N CYS A 111 -11.42 6.77 -8.18
CA CYS A 111 -12.70 6.28 -8.67
C CYS A 111 -12.56 4.94 -9.42
N LEU A 112 -11.56 4.84 -10.30
CA LEU A 112 -11.28 3.60 -11.04
C LEU A 112 -10.89 2.43 -10.11
N TRP A 113 -10.07 2.68 -9.08
CA TRP A 113 -9.78 1.67 -8.06
C TRP A 113 -11.04 1.25 -7.30
N ARG A 114 -11.80 2.20 -6.76
CA ARG A 114 -13.00 1.93 -5.93
C ARG A 114 -14.12 1.24 -6.68
N SER A 115 -14.19 1.43 -8.00
CA SER A 115 -15.21 0.83 -8.87
C SER A 115 -14.87 -0.60 -9.30
N ASP A 116 -13.65 -1.07 -9.02
CA ASP A 116 -13.21 -2.40 -9.42
C ASP A 116 -13.63 -3.46 -8.39
N ALA A 117 -14.44 -4.42 -8.84
CA ALA A 117 -14.95 -5.50 -7.99
C ALA A 117 -13.84 -6.43 -7.42
N ARG A 118 -12.60 -6.32 -7.92
CA ARG A 118 -11.44 -7.09 -7.42
C ARG A 118 -10.80 -6.46 -6.19
N VAL A 119 -11.13 -5.20 -5.86
CA VAL A 119 -10.64 -4.56 -4.63
C VAL A 119 -11.22 -5.28 -3.43
N LEU A 120 -10.34 -5.73 -2.53
CA LEU A 120 -10.74 -6.45 -1.35
C LEU A 120 -11.28 -5.50 -0.27
N PRO A 121 -12.21 -5.95 0.59
CA PRO A 121 -12.69 -5.17 1.74
C PRO A 121 -11.56 -4.63 2.64
N GLN A 122 -10.45 -5.34 2.78
CA GLN A 122 -9.32 -4.92 3.62
C GLN A 122 -8.40 -3.91 2.94
N TRP A 123 -8.75 -3.45 1.74
CA TRP A 123 -7.97 -2.46 1.00
C TRP A 123 -8.64 -1.11 1.07
N TRP A 124 -7.88 -0.11 1.47
CA TRP A 124 -8.33 1.28 1.49
C TRP A 124 -7.65 2.07 0.38
N ILE A 125 -8.46 2.73 -0.44
CA ILE A 125 -7.99 3.63 -1.49
C ILE A 125 -7.90 5.03 -0.88
N TYR A 126 -6.67 5.45 -0.59
CA TYR A 126 -6.38 6.77 -0.03
C TYR A 126 -6.22 7.79 -1.16
N ASP A 127 -7.01 8.86 -1.12
CA ASP A 127 -7.07 9.92 -2.12
C ASP A 127 -6.71 11.31 -1.58
N GLY A 128 -6.11 11.35 -0.37
CA GLY A 128 -5.36 12.52 0.11
C GLY A 128 -4.00 12.66 -0.59
N SER A 129 -3.26 13.72 -0.27
CA SER A 129 -1.95 13.95 -0.87
C SER A 129 -0.85 13.09 -0.27
N VAL A 130 0.27 12.93 -0.98
CA VAL A 130 1.44 12.24 -0.43
C VAL A 130 1.95 12.94 0.84
N ARG A 131 1.88 14.27 0.89
CA ARG A 131 2.24 15.04 2.08
C ARG A 131 1.32 14.71 3.25
N ASP A 132 0.02 14.71 3.04
CA ASP A 132 -0.97 14.45 4.10
C ASP A 132 -0.88 12.99 4.58
N TRP A 133 -0.49 12.07 3.69
CA TRP A 133 -0.17 10.70 4.06
C TRP A 133 0.95 10.61 5.11
N TYR A 134 2.03 11.39 4.96
CA TYR A 134 3.14 11.33 5.93
C TYR A 134 2.70 11.72 7.35
N TRP A 135 1.86 12.76 7.47
CA TRP A 135 1.30 13.19 8.75
C TRP A 135 0.35 12.12 9.33
N LEU A 136 -0.60 11.64 8.52
CA LEU A 136 -1.54 10.60 8.94
C LEU A 136 -0.81 9.33 9.41
N ARG A 137 0.21 8.89 8.67
CA ARG A 137 1.00 7.69 8.97
C ARG A 137 1.67 7.81 10.34
N GLU A 138 2.32 8.94 10.62
CA GLU A 138 3.01 9.19 11.89
C GLU A 138 2.02 9.22 13.06
N ASP A 139 0.92 9.95 12.92
CA ASP A 139 -0.13 10.01 13.94
C ASP A 139 -0.74 8.63 14.23
N LEU A 140 -0.96 7.85 13.18
CA LEU A 140 -1.53 6.51 13.27
C LEU A 140 -0.58 5.52 13.96
N GLU A 141 0.70 5.50 13.57
CA GLU A 141 1.72 4.67 14.24
C GLU A 141 1.83 5.02 15.73
N ASN A 142 1.87 6.32 16.06
CA ASN A 142 1.97 6.79 17.43
C ASN A 142 0.73 6.41 18.26
N ALA A 143 -0.48 6.62 17.74
CA ALA A 143 -1.72 6.29 18.44
C ALA A 143 -1.84 4.78 18.71
N ILE A 144 -1.54 3.95 17.71
CA ILE A 144 -1.57 2.49 17.84
C ILE A 144 -0.51 2.00 18.84
N ALA A 145 0.68 2.60 18.82
CA ALA A 145 1.78 2.27 19.73
C ALA A 145 1.50 2.70 21.18
N ILE A 146 0.89 3.87 21.41
CA ILE A 146 0.45 4.33 22.74
C ILE A 146 -0.51 3.32 23.36
N ASP A 147 -1.42 2.81 22.55
CA ASP A 147 -2.33 1.75 22.98
C ASP A 147 -1.64 0.40 23.11
N GLY A 148 -0.34 0.25 22.83
CA GLY A 148 0.48 -0.91 23.11
C GLY A 148 0.32 -2.07 22.10
N PHE A 149 0.01 -1.75 20.85
CA PHE A 149 0.09 -2.70 19.74
C PHE A 149 1.43 -2.51 19.01
N ASP A 150 2.08 -3.62 18.64
CA ASP A 150 3.23 -3.58 17.72
C ASP A 150 2.69 -3.47 16.28
N PHE A 151 3.02 -2.38 15.59
CA PHE A 151 2.43 -2.01 14.30
C PHE A 151 3.48 -1.42 13.36
N GLN A 152 3.46 -1.83 12.09
CA GLN A 152 4.39 -1.35 11.06
C GLN A 152 3.74 -1.33 9.66
N PHE A 153 4.18 -0.39 8.82
CA PHE A 153 3.93 -0.45 7.38
C PHE A 153 5.01 -1.25 6.64
N ALA A 154 4.58 -2.01 5.63
CA ALA A 154 5.44 -2.65 4.65
C ALA A 154 5.08 -2.11 3.27
N SER A 155 6.07 -1.62 2.53
CA SER A 155 5.83 -1.08 1.19
C SER A 155 5.68 -2.20 0.17
N VAL A 156 4.77 -2.04 -0.79
CA VAL A 156 4.65 -2.93 -1.95
C VAL A 156 5.22 -2.20 -3.15
N LEU A 157 6.25 -2.77 -3.76
CA LEU A 157 6.88 -2.18 -4.95
C LEU A 157 6.86 -3.18 -6.11
N GLY A 158 6.70 -2.65 -7.32
CA GLY A 158 6.89 -3.42 -8.53
C GLY A 158 8.34 -3.92 -8.65
N PRO A 159 8.56 -5.00 -9.42
CA PRO A 159 9.90 -5.59 -9.58
C PRO A 159 10.86 -4.70 -10.38
N ASP A 160 10.39 -3.59 -10.95
CA ASP A 160 11.21 -2.53 -11.55
C ASP A 160 11.93 -1.66 -10.52
N HIS A 161 11.49 -1.68 -9.26
CA HIS A 161 12.12 -0.92 -8.17
C HIS A 161 13.10 -1.75 -7.34
N ILE A 162 13.11 -3.07 -7.52
CA ILE A 162 13.99 -3.99 -6.81
C ILE A 162 14.67 -4.87 -7.84
N SER A 163 15.96 -4.62 -8.07
CA SER A 163 16.77 -5.41 -9.00
C SER A 163 17.80 -6.21 -8.23
N ARG A 164 18.11 -7.40 -8.74
CA ARG A 164 19.21 -8.24 -8.26
C ARG A 164 20.57 -7.52 -8.27
N PHE A 165 20.75 -6.56 -9.15
CA PHE A 165 22.02 -5.86 -9.37
C PHE A 165 22.00 -4.38 -8.95
N GLY A 166 20.84 -3.89 -8.51
CA GLY A 166 20.69 -2.53 -8.01
C GLY A 166 20.87 -2.50 -6.49
N SER A 167 21.38 -1.39 -5.97
CA SER A 167 21.26 -1.10 -4.55
C SER A 167 19.80 -0.79 -4.23
N TYR A 168 19.24 -1.50 -3.25
CA TYR A 168 17.96 -1.19 -2.65
C TYR A 168 18.21 -0.68 -1.24
N LEU A 169 17.82 0.56 -0.94
CA LEU A 169 18.14 1.19 0.34
C LEU A 169 17.27 0.69 1.52
N GLY A 170 16.39 -0.29 1.29
CA GLY A 170 15.54 -0.90 2.33
C GLY A 170 14.43 0.00 2.86
N TRP A 171 14.62 1.32 2.83
CA TRP A 171 13.76 2.33 3.40
C TRP A 171 13.09 3.15 2.30
N ASN A 172 11.84 2.82 2.01
CA ASN A 172 11.00 3.61 1.12
C ASN A 172 9.69 3.93 1.81
N TRP A 173 9.13 5.13 1.59
CA TRP A 173 7.86 5.57 2.16
C TRP A 173 7.78 5.48 3.70
N SER A 174 8.93 5.55 4.38
CA SER A 174 9.04 5.32 5.84
C SER A 174 8.47 3.96 6.29
N CYS A 175 8.53 2.96 5.41
CA CYS A 175 8.15 1.58 5.72
C CYS A 175 9.38 0.79 6.21
N HIS A 176 9.14 -0.15 7.12
CA HIS A 176 10.20 -0.98 7.71
C HIS A 176 10.66 -2.11 6.79
N GLU A 177 9.80 -2.53 5.89
CA GLU A 177 10.00 -3.69 5.03
C GLU A 177 9.45 -3.38 3.63
N THR A 178 9.90 -4.16 2.65
CA THR A 178 9.43 -4.05 1.27
C THR A 178 9.09 -5.44 0.73
N ILE A 179 7.90 -5.55 0.16
CA ILE A 179 7.39 -6.75 -0.50
C ILE A 179 7.32 -6.46 -1.99
N THR A 180 7.80 -7.40 -2.79
CA THR A 180 7.71 -7.33 -4.25
C THR A 180 7.12 -8.62 -4.81
N SER A 181 6.59 -8.54 -6.02
CA SER A 181 5.97 -9.67 -6.71
C SER A 181 6.15 -9.53 -8.21
N ASP A 182 6.40 -10.66 -8.87
CA ASP A 182 6.45 -10.77 -10.33
C ASP A 182 5.06 -10.96 -10.98
N ALA A 183 3.99 -10.92 -10.19
CA ALA A 183 2.62 -11.19 -10.65
C ALA A 183 2.08 -10.16 -11.67
N GLY A 184 2.67 -8.96 -11.71
CA GLY A 184 2.32 -7.93 -12.68
C GLY A 184 3.29 -7.83 -13.85
N ARG A 185 4.56 -8.20 -13.65
CA ARG A 185 5.66 -8.12 -14.62
C ARG A 185 6.80 -9.03 -14.17
N ARG A 186 7.62 -9.52 -15.11
CA ARG A 186 8.80 -10.34 -14.81
C ARG A 186 9.77 -9.62 -13.86
N SER A 187 10.29 -10.35 -12.88
CA SER A 187 11.39 -9.92 -12.01
C SER A 187 12.70 -10.57 -12.41
N ASP A 188 13.83 -9.88 -12.22
CA ASP A 188 15.19 -10.42 -12.38
C ASP A 188 15.67 -11.22 -11.16
N LEU A 189 14.85 -11.26 -10.10
CA LEU A 189 15.07 -12.05 -8.88
C LEU A 189 14.67 -13.52 -9.07
N VAL A 190 13.81 -13.82 -10.06
CA VAL A 190 13.22 -15.14 -10.29
C VAL A 190 13.88 -15.82 -11.49
N LYS A 191 14.32 -17.08 -11.30
CA LYS A 191 14.87 -17.94 -12.34
C LYS A 191 13.77 -18.49 -13.24
N ALA A 192 14.16 -19.09 -14.37
CA ALA A 192 13.21 -19.71 -15.31
C ALA A 192 12.42 -20.88 -14.70
N ASP A 193 12.96 -21.53 -13.66
CA ASP A 193 12.31 -22.62 -12.93
C ASP A 193 11.38 -22.12 -11.80
N GLY A 194 11.23 -20.80 -11.63
CA GLY A 194 10.42 -20.19 -10.58
C GLY A 194 11.12 -20.07 -9.21
N SER A 195 12.35 -20.56 -9.07
CA SER A 195 13.15 -20.37 -7.85
C SER A 195 13.81 -18.98 -7.82
N LEU A 196 14.16 -18.50 -6.63
CA LEU A 196 14.89 -17.23 -6.48
C LEU A 196 16.39 -17.42 -6.79
N TYR A 197 17.01 -16.38 -7.37
CA TYR A 197 18.46 -16.26 -7.35
C TYR A 197 18.95 -16.07 -5.90
N THR A 198 20.03 -16.76 -5.54
CA THR A 198 20.74 -16.47 -4.29
C THR A 198 21.36 -15.08 -4.38
N LEU A 199 21.25 -14.30 -3.32
CA LEU A 199 21.99 -13.03 -3.23
C LEU A 199 23.49 -13.33 -3.26
N PRO A 200 24.32 -12.50 -3.92
CA PRO A 200 25.77 -12.66 -3.88
C PRO A 200 26.29 -12.64 -2.44
N ASP A 201 27.35 -13.42 -2.17
CA ASP A 201 28.05 -13.33 -0.90
C ASP A 201 28.50 -11.88 -0.65
N GLY A 202 28.13 -11.32 0.50
CA GLY A 202 28.43 -9.93 0.87
C GLY A 202 27.33 -8.91 0.57
N PHE A 203 26.12 -9.32 0.16
CA PHE A 203 24.96 -8.43 0.13
C PHE A 203 24.56 -8.02 1.55
N THR A 204 24.85 -6.78 1.94
CA THR A 204 24.31 -6.13 3.14
C THR A 204 23.08 -5.31 2.77
N PRO A 205 21.90 -5.57 3.38
CA PRO A 205 20.70 -4.76 3.20
C PRO A 205 20.83 -3.36 3.79
#